data_AF-A0A6I0HLJ3-F1
#
_entry.id   AF-A0A6I0HLJ3-F1
#
_cell.length_a   1.000
_cell.length_b   1.000
_cell.length_c   1.000
_cell.angle_alpha   90.00
_cell.angle_beta   90.00
_cell.angle_gamma   90.00
#
_symmetry.space_group_name_H-M   'P 1'
#
loop_
_entity.id
_entity.type
_entity.pdbx_description
1 polymer ?
#
loop_
_entity_poly.entity_id
_entity_poly.type
_entity_poly.pdbx_seq_one_letter_code
_entity_poly.pdbx_strand_id
1 'polypeptide(L)'
;MYDELYQLEEELKKVESCKLEYLPEYGYSSKEEIIQLIKEDISDVKGQIDQNLKLHISKLSSGYTDKILEEERTSLCLAQGLSRYC
;
A
#
# COMPACT_ATOMS: atom_id res chain seq x y z
N MET A 1 -9.04 2.26 1.47
CA MET A 1 -7.82 1.49 1.15
C MET A 1 -7.36 0.55 2.25
N TYR A 2 -6.69 0.94 3.34
CA TYR A 2 -6.33 -0.06 4.37
C TYR A 2 -7.55 -0.62 5.13
N ASP A 3 -8.50 0.24 5.51
CA ASP A 3 -9.75 -0.21 6.16
C ASP A 3 -10.63 -1.05 5.22
N GLU A 4 -10.61 -0.72 3.94
CA GLU A 4 -11.32 -1.42 2.86
C GLU A 4 -10.72 -2.81 2.60
N LEU A 5 -9.38 -2.89 2.53
CA LEU A 5 -8.65 -4.15 2.44
C LEU A 5 -8.98 -5.08 3.61
N TYR A 6 -9.01 -4.53 4.83
CA TYR A 6 -9.36 -5.27 6.03
C TYR A 6 -10.80 -5.80 5.97
N GLN A 7 -11.75 -4.99 5.50
CA GLN A 7 -13.14 -5.41 5.31
C GLN A 7 -13.27 -6.55 4.29
N LEU A 8 -12.59 -6.44 3.15
CA LEU A 8 -12.59 -7.49 2.11
C LEU A 8 -11.95 -8.79 2.59
N GLU A 9 -10.86 -8.73 3.37
CA GLU A 9 -10.22 -9.93 3.94
C GLU A 9 -11.12 -10.63 4.97
N GLU A 10 -11.86 -9.87 5.78
CA GLU A 10 -12.88 -10.42 6.69
C GLU A 10 -14.07 -11.02 5.94
N GLU A 11 -14.53 -10.36 4.88
CA GLU A 11 -15.61 -10.85 4.01
C GLU A 11 -15.23 -12.17 3.33
N LEU A 12 -14.03 -12.23 2.74
CA LEU A 12 -13.49 -13.44 2.13
C LEU A 12 -13.49 -14.61 3.13
N LYS A 13 -13.02 -14.37 4.35
CA LYS A 13 -12.98 -15.38 5.41
C LYS A 13 -14.37 -15.86 5.80
N LYS A 14 -15.36 -14.96 5.86
CA LYS A 14 -16.76 -15.32 6.11
C LYS A 14 -17.30 -16.20 5.00
N VAL A 15 -17.12 -15.81 3.74
CA VAL A 15 -17.58 -16.57 2.57
C VAL A 15 -16.90 -17.94 2.50
N GLU A 16 -15.59 -18.02 2.70
CA GLU A 16 -14.83 -19.28 2.72
C GLU A 16 -15.31 -20.22 3.83
N SER A 17 -15.61 -19.68 5.02
CA SER A 17 -16.11 -20.44 6.17
C SER A 17 -17.57 -20.92 6.03
N CYS A 18 -18.34 -20.31 5.12
CA CYS A 18 -19.73 -20.68 4.88
C CYS A 18 -19.81 -22.07 4.22
N LYS A 19 -20.64 -22.96 4.74
CA LYS A 19 -20.80 -24.33 4.20
C LYS A 19 -21.78 -24.41 3.03
N LEU A 20 -22.48 -23.31 2.73
CA LEU A 20 -23.44 -23.24 1.65
C LEU A 20 -22.71 -23.05 0.32
N GLU A 21 -23.12 -23.78 -0.70
CA GLU A 21 -22.63 -23.65 -2.09
C GLU A 21 -23.11 -22.34 -2.75
N TYR A 22 -24.11 -21.71 -2.13
CA TYR A 22 -24.75 -20.50 -2.57
C TYR A 22 -25.01 -19.58 -1.38
N LEU A 23 -24.65 -18.30 -1.50
CA LEU A 23 -24.90 -17.30 -0.46
C LEU A 23 -26.00 -16.33 -0.90
N PRO A 24 -27.21 -16.39 -0.29
CA PRO A 24 -28.33 -15.51 -0.66
C PRO A 24 -28.03 -14.01 -0.51
N GLU A 25 -27.12 -13.65 0.38
CA GLU A 25 -26.66 -12.27 0.59
C GLU A 25 -25.98 -11.67 -0.65
N TYR A 26 -25.43 -12.53 -1.52
CA TYR A 26 -24.72 -12.15 -2.73
C TYR A 26 -25.53 -12.45 -4.01
N GLY A 27 -26.85 -12.64 -3.87
CA GLY A 27 -27.72 -12.95 -5.00
C GLY A 27 -27.46 -14.33 -5.59
N TYR A 28 -27.62 -14.45 -6.92
CA TYR A 28 -27.62 -15.74 -7.64
C TYR A 28 -26.25 -16.34 -7.98
N SER A 29 -25.17 -15.74 -7.49
CA SER A 29 -23.80 -16.18 -7.78
C SER A 29 -23.39 -17.40 -6.96
N SER A 30 -22.51 -18.23 -7.53
CA SER A 30 -21.94 -19.37 -6.80
C SER A 30 -20.95 -18.88 -5.76
N LYS A 31 -20.73 -19.69 -4.71
CA LYS A 31 -19.70 -19.39 -3.70
C LYS A 31 -18.33 -19.16 -4.33
N GLU A 32 -17.95 -19.97 -5.31
CA GLU A 32 -16.66 -19.85 -5.99
C GLU A 32 -16.54 -18.53 -6.76
N GLU A 33 -17.60 -18.10 -7.43
CA GLU A 33 -17.64 -16.83 -8.15
C GLU A 33 -17.48 -15.66 -7.19
N ILE A 34 -18.19 -15.67 -6.06
CA ILE A 34 -18.08 -14.64 -5.02
C ILE A 34 -16.65 -14.59 -4.45
N ILE A 35 -16.04 -15.74 -4.17
CA ILE A 35 -14.66 -15.82 -3.69
C ILE A 35 -13.67 -15.23 -4.71
N GLN A 36 -13.87 -15.48 -6.01
CA GLN A 36 -13.02 -14.91 -7.05
C GLN A 36 -13.16 -13.40 -7.13
N LEU A 37 -14.39 -12.88 -7.09
CA LEU A 37 -14.65 -11.44 -7.11
C LEU A 37 -13.98 -10.73 -5.93
N ILE A 38 -14.15 -11.24 -4.70
CA ILE A 38 -13.52 -10.64 -3.52
C ILE A 38 -11.98 -10.70 -3.62
N LYS A 39 -11.42 -11.78 -4.19
CA LYS A 39 -9.96 -11.90 -4.40
C LYS A 39 -9.45 -10.90 -5.44
N GLU A 40 -10.21 -10.64 -6.49
CA GLU A 40 -9.90 -9.64 -7.50
C GLU A 40 -9.91 -8.24 -6.87
N ASP A 41 -10.95 -7.90 -6.11
CA ASP A 41 -11.04 -6.62 -5.37
C ASP A 41 -9.86 -6.43 -4.40
N ILE A 42 -9.49 -7.47 -3.62
CA ILE A 42 -8.32 -7.42 -2.73
C ILE A 42 -7.04 -7.16 -3.53
N SER A 43 -6.87 -7.80 -4.68
CA SER A 43 -5.69 -7.62 -5.54
C SER A 43 -5.60 -6.18 -6.05
N ASP A 44 -6.73 -5.62 -6.50
CA ASP A 44 -6.79 -4.25 -6.98
C ASP A 44 -6.49 -3.24 -5.89
N VAL A 45 -7.06 -3.40 -4.69
CA VAL A 45 -6.78 -2.52 -3.55
C VAL A 45 -5.30 -2.60 -3.15
N LYS A 46 -4.70 -3.80 -3.11
CA LYS A 46 -3.25 -3.97 -2.86
C LYS A 46 -2.41 -3.26 -3.92
N GLY A 47 -2.76 -3.42 -5.20
CA GLY A 47 -2.09 -2.74 -6.31
C GLY A 47 -2.14 -1.22 -6.19
N GLN A 48 -3.28 -0.66 -5.81
CA GLN A 48 -3.42 0.77 -5.57
C GLN A 48 -2.58 1.23 -4.36
N ILE A 49 -2.52 0.46 -3.27
CA ILE A 49 -1.70 0.78 -2.08
C ILE A 49 -0.24 0.89 -2.49
N ASP A 50 0.26 -0.10 -3.24
CA ASP A 50 1.64 -0.14 -3.72
C ASP A 50 1.96 1.02 -4.66
N GLN A 51 1.05 1.37 -5.57
CA GLN A 51 1.21 2.54 -6.44
C GLN A 51 1.30 3.83 -5.63
N ASN A 52 0.42 4.01 -4.64
CA ASN A 52 0.42 5.19 -3.77
C ASN A 52 1.72 5.26 -2.95
N LEU A 53 2.19 4.14 -2.40
CA LEU A 53 3.46 4.06 -1.69
C LEU A 53 4.63 4.42 -2.60
N LYS A 54 4.66 3.87 -3.82
CA LYS A 54 5.70 4.18 -4.80
C LYS A 54 5.71 5.66 -5.17
N LEU A 55 4.55 6.26 -5.39
CA LEU A 55 4.43 7.70 -5.65
C LEU A 55 4.91 8.53 -4.45
N HIS A 56 4.58 8.12 -3.22
CA HIS A 56 5.07 8.79 -2.01
C HIS A 56 6.59 8.69 -1.89
N ILE A 57 7.18 7.52 -2.11
CA ILE A 57 8.63 7.32 -2.09
C ILE A 57 9.31 8.14 -3.19
N SER A 58 8.78 8.14 -4.41
CA SER A 58 9.31 8.94 -5.51
C SER A 58 9.24 10.44 -5.21
N LYS A 59 8.15 10.92 -4.59
CA LYS A 59 8.05 12.31 -4.14
C LYS A 59 9.07 12.63 -3.05
N LEU A 60 9.23 11.77 -2.05
CA LEU A 60 10.20 11.94 -0.97
C LEU A 60 11.63 11.99 -1.53
N SER A 61 11.97 11.07 -2.43
CA SER A 61 13.27 11.01 -3.11
C SER A 61 13.50 12.20 -4.04
N SER A 62 12.46 12.74 -4.69
CA SER A 62 12.61 13.93 -5.54
C SER A 62 12.98 15.20 -4.76
N GLY A 63 12.62 15.28 -3.48
CA GLY A 63 12.99 16.41 -2.61
C GLY A 63 14.42 16.32 -2.08
N TYR A 64 14.95 15.11 -1.91
CA TYR A 64 16.31 14.86 -1.40
C TYR A 64 17.17 14.21 -2.49
N THR A 65 17.67 15.04 -3.40
CA THR A 65 18.72 14.62 -4.33
C THR A 65 20.08 14.61 -3.62
N ASP A 66 21.03 13.78 -4.08
CA ASP A 66 22.39 13.71 -3.53
C ASP A 66 23.04 15.10 -3.43
N LYS A 67 22.75 15.98 -4.39
CA LYS A 67 23.27 17.35 -4.39
C LYS A 67 22.71 18.18 -3.23
N ILE A 68 21.40 18.11 -2.97
CA ILE A 68 20.76 18.83 -1.85
C ILE A 68 21.27 18.27 -0.52
N LEU A 69 21.38 16.96 -0.41
CA LEU A 69 21.93 16.29 0.77
C LEU A 69 23.38 16.71 1.04
N GLU A 70 24.22 16.81 0.01
CA GLU A 70 25.60 17.30 0.14
C GLU A 70 25.68 18.79 0.52
N GLU A 71 24.78 19.62 0.01
CA GLU A 71 24.69 21.05 0.36
C GLU A 71 24.27 21.23 1.84
N GLU A 72 23.27 20.47 2.31
CA GLU A 72 22.86 20.47 3.73
C GLU A 72 23.96 19.93 4.63
N ARG A 73 24.58 18.81 4.25
CA ARG A 73 25.72 18.21 4.96
C ARG A 73 26.87 19.20 5.12
N THR A 74 27.26 19.87 4.04
CA THR A 74 28.31 20.87 4.05
C THR A 74 27.95 22.04 4.97
N SER A 75 26.71 22.53 4.89
CA SER A 75 26.22 23.63 5.71
C SER A 75 26.26 23.29 7.21
N LEU A 76 25.87 22.07 7.58
CA LEU A 76 25.93 21.58 8.96
C LEU A 76 27.36 21.47 9.48
N CYS A 77 28.30 20.93 8.68
CA CYS A 77 29.69 20.84 9.09
C CYS A 77 30.32 22.22 9.30
N LEU A 78 30.04 23.18 8.42
CA LEU A 78 30.50 24.56 8.60
C LEU A 78 29.91 25.20 9.87
N ALA A 79 28.61 25.00 10.14
CA ALA A 79 27.96 25.51 11.35
C ALA A 79 28.54 24.93 12.65
N GLN A 80 29.08 23.71 12.60
CA GLN A 80 29.73 23.04 13.73
C GLN A 80 31.25 23.32 13.78
N GLY A 81 31.79 24.12 12.87
CA GLY A 81 33.23 24.40 12.79
C GLY A 81 34.07 23.23 12.29
N LEU A 82 33.44 22.23 11.68
CA LEU A 82 34.10 21.08 11.05
C LEU A 82 34.55 21.44 9.62
N SER A 83 35.55 20.71 9.13
CA SER A 83 35.96 20.79 7.73
C SER A 83 34.80 20.42 6.80
N ARG A 84 34.73 21.03 5.61
CA ARG A 84 33.72 20.68 4.59
C ARG A 84 33.78 19.21 4.15
N TYR A 85 34.92 18.55 4.41
CA TYR A 85 35.17 17.14 4.12
C TYR A 85 35.14 16.26 5.39
N CYS A 86 34.36 16.68 6.38
CA CYS A 86 33.57 15.70 7.14
C CYS A 86 32.77 14.79 6.17
#